data_AF-A0A6V7VBZ1-F1
#
_entry.id   AF-A0A6V7VBZ1-F1
#
_cell.length_a   1.000
_cell.length_b   1.000
_cell.length_c   1.000
_cell.angle_alpha   90.00
_cell.angle_beta   90.00
_cell.angle_gamma   90.00
#
_symmetry.space_group_name_H-M   'P 1'
#
loop_
_entity.id
_entity.type
_entity.pdbx_description
1 polymer ?
#
loop_
_entity_poly.entity_id
_entity_poly.type
_entity_poly.pdbx_seq_one_letter_code
_entity_poly.pdbx_strand_id
1 'polypeptide(L)'
;MNITQCTAAEEVVLDTKYNIIRILTTILSIIVIVLLLQIIWFYKTKTVKLHTNLIILIGNVFFLYAIYVLSFMLEAVVNFVVLFTYSNPCDCLTPVWLVYLIRIPAFFYCFGSPLFHLAITIERVLATVYVKIYENQGKFFGVISTIIVFQLNDKLQSKQKLSIQTKYPFNENNFPS
;
A
#
# COMPACT_ATOMS: atom_id res chain seq x y z
N MET A 1 17.63 4.44 26.18
CA MET A 1 17.55 3.63 24.93
C MET A 1 18.48 2.42 25.11
N ASN A 2 18.04 1.22 24.75
CA ASN A 2 18.83 0.00 24.95
C ASN A 2 19.84 -0.19 23.80
N ILE A 3 21.13 -0.27 24.12
CA ILE A 3 22.23 -0.38 23.14
C ILE A 3 22.02 -1.58 22.20
N THR A 4 21.51 -2.70 22.71
CA THR A 4 21.25 -3.91 21.93
C THR A 4 20.23 -3.70 20.80
N GLN A 5 19.26 -2.79 20.96
CA GLN A 5 18.29 -2.49 19.91
C GLN A 5 18.91 -1.64 18.80
N CYS A 6 19.82 -0.73 19.16
CA CYS A 6 20.55 0.10 18.19
C CYS A 6 21.48 -0.76 17.32
N THR A 7 22.23 -1.69 17.93
CA THR A 7 23.14 -2.57 17.17
C THR A 7 22.37 -3.49 16.23
N ALA A 8 21.23 -4.02 16.66
CA ALA A 8 20.38 -4.83 15.79
C ALA A 8 19.81 -4.02 14.60
N ALA A 9 19.46 -2.75 14.81
CA ALA A 9 18.99 -1.88 13.73
C ALA A 9 20.12 -1.58 12.71
N GLU A 10 21.33 -1.34 13.21
CA GLU A 10 22.52 -1.13 12.39
C GLU A 10 22.85 -2.36 11.53
N GLU A 11 22.81 -3.57 12.09
CA GLU A 11 23.03 -4.82 11.35
C GLU A 11 22.06 -4.96 10.17
N VAL A 12 20.78 -4.61 10.37
CA VAL A 12 19.76 -4.66 9.31
C VAL A 12 20.01 -3.63 8.21
N VAL A 13 20.50 -2.44 8.56
CA VAL A 13 20.81 -1.37 7.59
C VAL A 13 22.05 -1.73 6.75
N LEU A 14 23.05 -2.35 7.36
CA LEU A 14 24.31 -2.74 6.72
C LEU A 14 24.23 -4.07 5.97
N ASP A 15 23.20 -4.88 6.21
CA ASP A 15 23.05 -6.16 5.54
C ASP A 15 22.94 -5.99 4.01
N THR A 16 23.93 -6.55 3.32
CA THR A 16 24.07 -6.42 1.88
C THR A 16 22.91 -7.10 1.12
N LYS A 17 22.37 -8.21 1.64
CA LYS A 17 21.26 -8.92 1.00
C LYS A 17 19.99 -8.08 1.02
N TYR A 18 19.68 -7.45 2.16
CA TYR A 18 18.56 -6.52 2.25
C TYR A 18 18.74 -5.31 1.34
N ASN A 19 19.94 -4.77 1.24
CA ASN A 19 20.23 -3.64 0.34
C ASN A 19 20.07 -4.02 -1.13
N ILE A 20 20.48 -5.21 -1.56
CA ILE A 20 20.24 -5.71 -2.93
C ILE A 20 18.74 -5.82 -3.22
N ILE A 21 17.97 -6.42 -2.30
CA ILE A 21 16.51 -6.55 -2.45
C ILE A 21 15.86 -5.16 -2.54
N ARG A 22 16.32 -4.21 -1.72
CA ARG A 22 15.80 -2.83 -1.70
C ARG A 22 16.07 -2.11 -3.01
N ILE A 23 17.27 -2.23 -3.58
CA ILE A 23 17.62 -1.66 -4.89
C ILE A 23 16.74 -2.26 -5.99
N LEU A 24 16.63 -3.59 -6.04
CA LEU A 24 15.80 -4.28 -7.03
C LEU A 24 14.33 -3.84 -6.92
N THR A 25 13.80 -3.79 -5.70
CA THR A 25 12.43 -3.36 -5.44
C THR A 25 12.22 -1.91 -5.88
N THR A 26 13.18 -1.02 -5.62
CA THR A 26 13.14 0.38 -6.06
C THR A 26 13.09 0.48 -7.59
N ILE A 27 13.93 -0.27 -8.31
CA ILE A 27 13.91 -0.29 -9.78
C ILE A 27 12.54 -0.76 -10.30
N LEU A 28 12.01 -1.85 -9.75
CA LEU A 28 10.68 -2.36 -10.12
C LEU A 28 9.58 -1.32 -9.84
N SER A 29 9.64 -0.64 -8.70
CA SER A 29 8.71 0.44 -8.34
C SER A 29 8.77 1.61 -9.33
N ILE A 30 9.96 1.99 -9.83
CA ILE A 30 10.10 3.03 -10.87
C ILE A 30 9.40 2.58 -12.16
N ILE A 31 9.66 1.35 -12.60
CA ILE A 31 9.05 0.78 -13.82
C ILE A 31 7.53 0.80 -13.70
N VAL A 32 6.99 0.38 -12.57
CA VAL A 32 5.55 0.42 -12.30
C VAL A 32 5.00 1.84 -12.39
N ILE A 33 5.66 2.85 -11.79
CA ILE A 33 5.21 4.24 -11.87
C ILE A 33 5.15 4.68 -13.34
N VAL A 34 6.17 4.36 -14.13
CA VAL A 34 6.19 4.69 -15.56
C VAL A 34 5.02 4.04 -16.29
N LEU A 35 4.73 2.76 -16.02
CA LEU A 35 3.58 2.05 -16.59
C LEU A 35 2.25 2.69 -16.17
N LEU A 36 2.09 3.09 -14.91
CA LEU A 36 0.89 3.79 -14.42
C LEU A 36 0.69 5.12 -15.15
N LEU A 37 1.76 5.90 -15.31
CA LEU A 37 1.71 7.17 -16.04
C LEU A 37 1.36 6.96 -17.52
N GLN A 38 1.90 5.91 -18.15
CA GLN A 38 1.55 5.54 -19.53
C GLN A 38 0.07 5.16 -19.66
N ILE A 39 -0.49 4.43 -18.69
CA ILE A 39 -1.92 4.06 -18.70
C ILE A 39 -2.80 5.32 -18.58
N ILE A 40 -2.46 6.23 -17.67
CA ILE A 40 -3.18 7.51 -17.51
C ILE A 40 -3.12 8.33 -18.81
N TRP A 41 -1.94 8.41 -19.42
CA TRP A 41 -1.74 9.09 -20.71
C TRP A 41 -2.56 8.43 -21.84
N PHE A 42 -2.52 7.10 -21.92
CA PHE A 42 -3.28 6.34 -22.91
C PHE A 42 -4.78 6.57 -22.75
N TYR A 43 -5.28 6.57 -21.52
CA TYR A 43 -6.68 6.83 -21.23
C TYR A 43 -7.11 8.25 -21.61
N LYS A 44 -6.23 9.23 -21.43
CA LYS A 44 -6.47 10.62 -21.86
C LYS A 44 -6.51 10.76 -23.39
N THR A 45 -5.69 9.99 -24.10
CA THR A 45 -5.54 10.11 -25.56
C THR A 45 -6.51 9.24 -26.35
N LYS A 46 -6.97 8.12 -25.79
CA LYS A 46 -7.92 7.21 -26.44
C LYS A 46 -9.21 7.15 -25.64
N THR A 47 -10.31 7.59 -26.26
CA THR A 47 -11.65 7.49 -25.69
C THR A 47 -12.14 6.04 -25.72
N VAL A 48 -11.72 5.23 -24.74
CA VAL A 48 -12.25 3.88 -24.58
C VAL A 48 -13.64 3.99 -23.96
N LYS A 49 -14.65 3.42 -24.64
CA LYS A 49 -16.02 3.33 -24.13
C LYS A 49 -16.12 2.25 -23.05
N LEU A 50 -15.60 2.54 -21.86
CA LEU A 50 -15.78 1.72 -20.66
C LEU A 50 -16.97 2.24 -19.85
N HIS A 51 -17.69 1.32 -19.21
CA HIS A 51 -18.77 1.72 -18.31
C HIS A 51 -18.22 2.48 -17.11
N THR A 52 -18.96 3.49 -16.63
CA THR A 52 -18.45 4.40 -15.59
C THR A 52 -18.14 3.67 -14.28
N ASN A 53 -18.92 2.65 -13.91
CA ASN A 53 -18.68 1.84 -12.71
C ASN A 53 -17.29 1.20 -12.71
N LEU A 54 -16.94 0.61 -13.84
CA LEU A 54 -15.66 -0.05 -14.00
C LEU A 54 -14.51 0.94 -14.02
N ILE A 55 -14.68 2.11 -14.65
CA ILE A 55 -13.67 3.18 -14.62
C ILE A 55 -13.40 3.61 -13.17
N ILE A 56 -14.44 3.76 -12.34
CA ILE A 56 -14.30 4.09 -10.92
C ILE A 56 -13.53 2.99 -10.19
N LEU A 57 -13.90 1.71 -10.36
CA LEU A 57 -13.24 0.58 -9.71
C LEU A 57 -11.76 0.45 -10.11
N ILE A 58 -11.47 0.52 -11.41
CA ILE A 58 -10.10 0.49 -11.94
C ILE A 58 -9.30 1.70 -11.44
N GLY A 59 -9.91 2.88 -11.40
CA GLY A 59 -9.29 4.09 -10.85
C GLY A 59 -8.89 3.93 -9.38
N ASN A 60 -9.75 3.32 -8.56
CA ASN A 60 -9.42 3.03 -7.16
C ASN A 60 -8.28 2.02 -7.01
N VAL A 61 -8.23 0.98 -7.86
CA VAL A 61 -7.10 0.03 -7.88
C VAL A 61 -5.80 0.76 -8.21
N PHE A 62 -5.79 1.59 -9.27
CA PHE A 62 -4.61 2.35 -9.64
C PHE A 62 -4.19 3.35 -8.56
N PHE A 63 -5.16 4.00 -7.90
CA PHE A 63 -4.90 4.92 -6.79
C PHE A 63 -4.25 4.21 -5.60
N LEU A 64 -4.78 3.04 -5.20
CA LEU A 64 -4.16 2.20 -4.17
C LEU A 64 -2.76 1.76 -4.56
N TYR A 65 -2.55 1.38 -5.82
CA TYR A 65 -1.23 1.01 -6.33
C TYR A 65 -0.26 2.19 -6.28
N ALA A 66 -0.70 3.38 -6.66
CA ALA A 66 0.13 4.58 -6.61
C ALA A 66 0.55 4.94 -5.17
N ILE A 67 -0.40 4.89 -4.22
CA ILE A 67 -0.11 5.09 -2.79
C ILE A 67 0.89 4.04 -2.29
N TYR A 68 0.66 2.77 -2.60
CA TYR A 68 1.55 1.67 -2.23
C TYR A 68 2.98 1.91 -2.72
N VAL A 69 3.15 2.18 -4.01
CA VAL A 69 4.47 2.37 -4.61
C VAL A 69 5.15 3.61 -4.03
N LEU A 70 4.42 4.70 -3.81
CA LEU A 70 4.98 5.92 -3.21
C LEU A 70 5.50 5.66 -1.79
N SER A 71 4.78 4.87 -0.98
CA SER A 71 5.24 4.49 0.35
C SER A 71 6.48 3.61 0.32
N PHE A 72 6.58 2.69 -0.65
CA PHE A 72 7.81 1.90 -0.87
C PHE A 72 9.00 2.77 -1.28
N MET A 73 8.78 3.75 -2.15
CA MET A 73 9.83 4.71 -2.52
C MET A 73 10.30 5.53 -1.32
N LEU A 74 9.35 5.99 -0.49
CA LEU A 74 9.69 6.71 0.73
C LEU A 74 10.49 5.84 1.70
N GLU A 75 10.14 4.56 1.86
CA GLU A 75 10.93 3.60 2.65
C GLU A 75 12.36 3.47 2.13
N ALA A 76 12.53 3.34 0.81
CA ALA A 76 13.84 3.24 0.19
C ALA A 76 14.67 4.51 0.41
N VAL A 77 14.08 5.69 0.23
CA VAL A 77 14.75 6.98 0.44
C VAL A 77 15.15 7.16 1.90
N VAL A 78 14.27 6.88 2.86
CA VAL A 78 14.57 6.99 4.29
C VAL A 78 15.74 6.08 4.66
N ASN A 79 15.71 4.82 4.24
CA ASN A 79 16.80 3.88 4.52
C ASN A 79 18.11 4.28 3.84
N PHE A 80 18.05 4.83 2.63
CA PHE A 80 19.23 5.33 1.93
C PHE A 80 19.82 6.52 2.67
N VAL A 81 19.01 7.51 3.06
CA VAL A 81 19.49 8.66 3.87
C VAL A 81 20.15 8.18 5.14
N VAL A 82 19.50 7.29 5.91
CA VAL A 82 20.07 6.71 7.13
C VAL A 82 21.44 6.08 6.85
N LEU A 83 21.58 5.29 5.79
CA LEU A 83 22.85 4.65 5.41
C LEU A 83 24.00 5.64 5.16
N PHE A 84 23.72 6.85 4.68
CA PHE A 84 24.76 7.87 4.42
C PHE A 84 24.98 8.87 5.56
N THR A 85 24.00 9.05 6.44
CA THR A 85 24.06 10.10 7.47
C THR A 85 24.28 9.58 8.88
N TYR A 86 24.15 8.27 9.13
CA TYR A 86 24.31 7.73 10.47
C TYR A 86 25.74 7.92 10.99
N SER A 87 25.87 8.39 12.23
CA SER A 87 27.16 8.50 12.92
C SER A 87 27.23 7.57 14.12
N ASN A 88 26.07 7.31 14.75
CA ASN A 88 25.91 6.37 15.85
C ASN A 88 24.92 5.27 15.48
N PRO A 89 25.04 4.05 16.04
CA PRO A 89 24.10 2.95 15.78
C PRO A 89 22.63 3.28 16.09
N CYS A 90 22.40 4.19 17.05
CA CYS A 90 21.05 4.60 17.44
C CYS A 90 20.40 5.56 16.43
N ASP A 91 21.16 6.17 15.52
CA ASP A 91 20.62 7.01 14.43
C ASP A 91 19.86 6.17 13.40
N CYS A 92 20.11 4.85 13.36
CA CYS A 92 19.38 3.89 12.52
C CYS A 92 17.95 3.63 12.99
N LEU A 93 17.58 4.08 14.20
CA LEU A 93 16.23 3.88 14.72
C LEU A 93 15.26 4.89 14.09
N THR A 94 14.38 4.39 13.22
CA THR A 94 13.35 5.24 12.62
C THR A 94 12.27 5.60 13.63
N PRO A 95 11.75 6.84 13.62
CA PRO A 95 10.70 7.23 14.53
C PRO A 95 9.40 6.48 14.23
N VAL A 96 8.66 6.12 15.28
CA VAL A 96 7.47 5.25 15.20
C VAL A 96 6.41 5.79 14.23
N TRP A 97 6.20 7.12 14.22
CA TRP A 97 5.23 7.75 13.32
C TRP A 97 5.60 7.56 11.84
N LEU A 98 6.88 7.56 11.51
CA LEU A 98 7.37 7.36 10.14
C LEU A 98 7.17 5.90 9.71
N VAL A 99 7.37 4.95 10.63
CA VAL A 99 7.06 3.54 10.40
C VAL A 99 5.58 3.35 10.08
N TYR A 100 4.68 3.99 10.82
CA TYR A 100 3.25 3.94 10.51
C TYR A 100 2.93 4.54 9.14
N LEU A 101 3.51 5.69 8.82
CA LEU A 101 3.30 6.35 7.53
C LEU A 101 3.76 5.51 6.33
N ILE A 102 4.85 4.75 6.50
CA ILE A 102 5.36 3.84 5.46
C ILE A 102 4.55 2.54 5.38
N ARG A 103 4.22 1.92 6.54
CA ARG A 103 3.65 0.57 6.59
C ARG A 103 2.14 0.52 6.39
N ILE A 104 1.39 1.52 6.85
CA ILE A 104 -0.08 1.54 6.73
C ILE A 104 -0.54 1.40 5.27
N PRO A 105 0.02 2.16 4.31
CA PRO A 105 -0.26 2.00 2.88
C PRO A 105 -0.09 0.57 2.35
N ALA A 106 0.95 -0.15 2.80
CA ALA A 106 1.18 -1.53 2.41
C ALA A 106 0.06 -2.46 2.89
N PHE A 107 -0.44 -2.27 4.12
CA PHE A 107 -1.59 -3.02 4.63
C PHE A 107 -2.88 -2.68 3.86
N PHE A 108 -3.12 -1.40 3.58
CA PHE A 108 -4.28 -0.98 2.77
C PHE A 108 -4.26 -1.65 1.40
N TYR A 109 -3.10 -1.72 0.76
CA TYR A 109 -2.96 -2.37 -0.54
C TYR A 109 -3.15 -3.89 -0.46
N CYS A 110 -2.54 -4.56 0.52
CA CYS A 110 -2.57 -6.02 0.64
C CYS A 110 -3.99 -6.59 0.75
N PHE A 111 -4.87 -5.92 1.51
CA PHE A 111 -6.27 -6.33 1.65
C PHE A 111 -7.19 -5.65 0.62
N GLY A 112 -6.94 -4.37 0.32
CA GLY A 112 -7.76 -3.62 -0.63
C GLY A 112 -7.68 -4.19 -2.05
N SER A 113 -6.49 -4.54 -2.53
CA SER A 113 -6.29 -5.01 -3.90
C SER A 113 -7.13 -6.26 -4.23
N PRO A 114 -7.08 -7.37 -3.47
CA PRO A 114 -7.94 -8.53 -3.71
C PRO A 114 -9.44 -8.20 -3.67
N LEU A 115 -9.87 -7.34 -2.75
CA LEU A 115 -11.28 -6.94 -2.63
C LEU A 115 -11.76 -6.13 -3.83
N PHE A 116 -10.95 -5.21 -4.34
CA PHE A 116 -11.26 -4.48 -5.57
C PHE A 116 -11.23 -5.39 -6.80
N HIS A 117 -10.29 -6.33 -6.89
CA HIS A 117 -10.27 -7.32 -7.98
C HIS A 117 -11.51 -8.22 -7.97
N LEU A 118 -11.99 -8.62 -6.78
CA LEU A 118 -13.25 -9.35 -6.62
C LEU A 118 -14.44 -8.50 -7.07
N ALA A 119 -14.50 -7.23 -6.65
CA ALA A 119 -15.56 -6.31 -7.06
C ALA A 119 -15.60 -6.10 -8.59
N ILE A 120 -14.44 -5.96 -9.23
CA ILE A 120 -14.31 -5.89 -10.69
C ILE A 120 -14.80 -7.19 -11.34
N THR A 121 -14.44 -8.35 -10.79
CA THR A 121 -14.89 -9.65 -11.33
C THR A 121 -16.41 -9.78 -11.25
N ILE A 122 -17.01 -9.44 -10.11
CA ILE A 122 -18.46 -9.45 -9.93
C ILE A 122 -19.13 -8.48 -10.90
N GLU A 123 -18.59 -7.26 -11.04
CA GLU A 123 -19.10 -6.27 -11.99
C GLU A 123 -19.11 -6.81 -13.42
N ARG A 124 -18.04 -7.48 -13.84
CA ARG A 124 -17.95 -8.10 -15.17
C ARG A 124 -18.92 -9.27 -15.35
N VAL A 125 -19.13 -10.09 -14.33
CA VAL A 125 -20.12 -11.19 -14.36
C VAL A 125 -21.55 -10.65 -14.42
N LEU A 126 -21.87 -9.59 -13.67
CA LEU A 126 -23.17 -8.95 -13.74
C LEU A 126 -23.43 -8.31 -15.11
N ALA A 127 -22.40 -7.68 -15.69
CA ALA A 127 -22.49 -7.11 -17.03
C ALA A 127 -22.73 -8.17 -18.10
N THR A 128 -22.21 -9.39 -17.96
CA THR A 128 -22.42 -10.47 -18.94
C THR A 128 -23.74 -11.20 -18.76
N VAL A 129 -24.19 -11.42 -17.53
CA VAL A 129 -25.43 -12.17 -17.23
C VAL A 129 -26.68 -11.29 -17.32
N TYR A 130 -26.60 -10.03 -16.86
CA TYR A 130 -27.75 -9.14 -16.69
C TYR A 130 -27.64 -7.84 -17.48
N VAL A 131 -27.21 -7.92 -18.75
CA VAL A 131 -26.96 -6.78 -19.66
C VAL A 131 -28.04 -5.69 -19.58
N LYS A 132 -29.32 -6.05 -19.73
CA LYS A 132 -30.44 -5.10 -19.78
C LYS A 132 -30.63 -4.31 -18.48
N ILE A 133 -30.39 -4.93 -17.33
CA ILE A 133 -30.49 -4.28 -16.02
C ILE A 133 -29.25 -3.42 -15.78
N TYR A 134 -28.09 -3.94 -16.18
CA TYR A 134 -26.80 -3.30 -15.99
C TYR A 134 -26.71 -1.95 -16.72
N GLU A 135 -27.17 -1.86 -17.97
CA GLU A 135 -27.19 -0.61 -18.74
C GLU A 135 -28.01 0.50 -18.07
N ASN A 136 -29.04 0.13 -17.29
CA ASN A 136 -29.90 1.08 -16.59
C ASN A 136 -29.40 1.46 -15.18
N GLN A 137 -28.42 0.74 -14.61
CA GLN A 137 -27.98 0.94 -13.22
C GLN A 137 -26.97 2.08 -13.01
N GLY A 138 -26.54 2.76 -14.07
CA GLY A 138 -25.73 3.98 -13.99
C GLY A 138 -24.46 3.81 -13.15
N LYS A 139 -24.14 4.79 -12.28
CA LYS A 139 -22.87 4.85 -11.49
C LYS A 139 -22.95 4.23 -10.09
N PHE A 140 -24.11 3.71 -9.71
CA PHE A 140 -24.42 3.41 -8.31
C PHE A 140 -23.60 2.23 -7.76
N PHE A 141 -23.43 1.19 -8.58
CA PHE A 141 -22.71 -0.02 -8.18
C PHE A 141 -21.24 0.26 -7.85
N GLY A 142 -20.53 1.02 -8.69
CA GLY A 142 -19.11 1.31 -8.48
C GLY A 142 -18.86 2.09 -7.18
N VAL A 143 -19.72 3.06 -6.85
CA VAL A 143 -19.62 3.84 -5.62
C VAL A 143 -19.88 2.98 -4.39
N ILE A 144 -20.94 2.16 -4.40
CA ILE A 144 -21.26 1.26 -3.28
C ILE A 144 -20.15 0.25 -3.06
N SER A 145 -19.67 -0.41 -4.11
CA SER A 145 -18.58 -1.38 -3.99
C SER A 145 -17.34 -0.74 -3.37
N THR A 146 -17.01 0.49 -3.77
CA THR A 146 -15.88 1.23 -3.19
C THR A 146 -16.08 1.45 -1.68
N ILE A 147 -17.24 1.95 -1.27
CA ILE A 147 -17.54 2.19 0.15
C ILE A 147 -17.44 0.88 0.97
N ILE A 148 -18.02 -0.21 0.46
CA ILE A 148 -17.98 -1.52 1.12
C ILE A 148 -16.54 -2.01 1.26
N VAL A 149 -15.73 -1.90 0.20
CA VAL A 149 -14.33 -2.34 0.23
C VAL A 149 -13.53 -1.54 1.27
N PHE A 150 -13.71 -0.23 1.33
CA PHE A 150 -13.03 0.60 2.34
C PHE A 150 -13.46 0.25 3.77
N GLN A 151 -14.77 0.05 4.02
CA GLN A 151 -15.28 -0.35 5.34
C GLN A 151 -14.76 -1.73 5.77
N LEU A 152 -14.74 -2.70 4.86
CA LEU A 152 -14.22 -4.03 5.13
C LEU A 152 -12.71 -3.98 5.43
N ASN A 153 -11.96 -3.19 4.66
CA ASN A 153 -10.54 -3.05 4.83
C ASN A 153 -10.17 -2.44 6.20
N ASP A 154 -10.89 -1.40 6.63
CA ASP A 154 -10.71 -0.80 7.97
C ASP A 154 -11.00 -1.82 9.10
N LYS A 155 -12.07 -2.61 8.96
CA LYS A 155 -12.41 -3.68 9.90
C LYS A 155 -11.37 -4.80 9.94
N LEU A 156 -10.73 -5.11 8.82
CA LEU A 156 -9.64 -6.10 8.77
C LEU A 156 -8.38 -5.57 9.45
N GLN A 157 -8.03 -4.31 9.23
CA GLN A 157 -6.87 -3.69 9.86
C GLN A 157 -7.01 -3.60 11.39
N SER A 158 -8.18 -3.19 11.89
CA SER A 158 -8.42 -3.15 13.34
C SER A 158 -8.24 -4.50 14.01
N LYS A 159 -8.74 -5.58 13.38
CA LYS A 159 -8.53 -6.96 13.85
C LYS A 159 -7.06 -7.38 13.85
N GLN A 160 -6.30 -7.00 12.81
CA GLN A 160 -4.88 -7.31 12.75
C GLN A 160 -4.06 -6.53 13.79
N LYS A 161 -4.42 -5.26 14.04
CA LYS A 161 -3.77 -4.46 15.09
C LYS A 161 -3.98 -5.09 16.47
N LEU A 162 -5.20 -5.54 16.76
CA LEU A 162 -5.54 -6.26 17.99
C LEU A 162 -4.74 -7.57 18.13
N SER A 163 -4.58 -8.36 17.05
CA SER A 163 -3.84 -9.63 17.12
C SER A 163 -2.33 -9.44 17.29
N ILE A 164 -1.75 -8.36 16.75
CA ILE A 164 -0.33 -8.02 16.96
C ILE A 164 -0.11 -7.57 18.41
N GLN A 165 -1.02 -6.73 18.95
CA GLN A 165 -0.92 -6.25 20.34
C GLN A 165 -1.05 -7.37 21.37
N THR A 166 -1.93 -8.35 21.14
CA THR A 166 -2.06 -9.49 22.06
C THR A 166 -0.84 -10.43 22.01
N LYS A 167 -0.16 -10.52 20.85
CA LYS A 167 1.04 -11.35 20.71
C LYS A 167 2.30 -10.68 21.24
N TYR A 168 2.37 -9.35 21.16
CA TYR A 168 3.51 -8.54 21.62
C TYR A 168 2.99 -7.38 22.48
N PRO A 169 2.70 -7.61 23.77
CA PRO A 169 2.26 -6.55 24.65
C PRO A 169 3.35 -5.49 24.75
N PHE A 170 3.06 -4.28 24.26
CA PHE A 170 3.96 -3.15 24.37
C PHE A 170 4.05 -2.72 25.83
N ASN A 171 5.20 -2.95 26.47
CA ASN A 171 5.43 -2.55 27.86
C ASN A 171 5.92 -1.10 27.90
N GLU A 172 5.01 -0.15 28.16
CA GLU A 172 5.31 1.29 28.25
C GLU A 172 6.36 1.60 29.34
N ASN A 173 6.53 0.75 30.34
CA ASN A 173 7.45 0.97 31.47
C ASN A 173 8.95 0.86 31.09
N ASN A 174 9.28 0.50 29.85
CA ASN A 174 10.67 0.36 29.39
C ASN A 174 11.23 1.58 28.64
N PHE A 175 10.49 2.68 28.52
CA PHE A 175 11.02 3.93 27.96
C PHE A 175 11.45 4.87 29.10
N PRO A 176 12.77 5.14 29.26
CA PRO A 176 13.20 6.20 30.15
C PRO A 176 12.73 7.54 29.57
N SER A 177 12.00 8.28 30.41
CA SER A 177 11.55 9.66 30.22
C SER A 177 12.72 10.62 30.01
#